data_AF-A0A7S1ML02-F1
#
_entry.id   AF-A0A7S1ML02-F1
#
_cell.length_a   1.000
_cell.length_b   1.000
_cell.length_c   1.000
_cell.angle_alpha   90.00
_cell.angle_beta   90.00
_cell.angle_gamma   90.00
#
_symmetry.space_group_name_H-M   'P 1'
#
loop_
_entity.id
_entity.type
_entity.pdbx_description
1 polymer ?
#
loop_
_entity_poly.entity_id
_entity_poly.type
_entity_poly.pdbx_seq_one_letter_code
_entity_poly.pdbx_strand_id
1 'polypeptide(L)'
;TKRVAFPRFYFLSNDELLSILSDVRNPRAVQPHLSKCFDSINALAFGNEKATEITGMISGEGEEVTFEKVVHPAGNVEMWLGVIEQTMKSSLYHHMKNTIEAYPKRVREEWFFEFPAQCVQAVDMIQWTSETEQSIAERTISSYRESYQQQILNTVEVVKRNLSKLQRTLVCTLIVVDVHNRDVVGKLVESKCTDVQDFEWQQQLRYYWENDPSHGGNNVGCHHSTAHLWYG
;
A
#
# COMPACT_ATOMS: atom_id res chain seq x y z
N THR A 1 1.24 -6.42 31.68
CA THR A 1 2.01 -7.50 31.04
C THR A 1 1.56 -7.77 29.61
N LYS A 2 0.27 -8.06 29.33
CA LYS A 2 -0.22 -8.35 27.96
C LYS A 2 -0.08 -7.19 26.97
N ARG A 3 -0.45 -5.96 27.36
CA ARG A 3 -0.23 -4.76 26.53
C ARG A 3 1.24 -4.46 26.24
N VAL A 4 2.16 -4.88 27.12
CA VAL A 4 3.60 -4.73 26.88
C VAL A 4 4.09 -5.76 25.85
N ALA A 5 3.54 -6.99 25.91
CA ALA A 5 3.87 -8.05 24.96
C ALA A 5 3.32 -7.77 23.55
N PHE A 6 2.16 -7.12 23.44
CA PHE A 6 1.60 -6.66 22.17
C PHE A 6 1.05 -5.23 22.31
N PRO A 7 1.85 -4.21 21.97
CA PRO A 7 1.50 -2.80 22.17
C PRO A 7 0.19 -2.35 21.50
N ARG A 8 -0.24 -2.99 20.42
CA ARG A 8 -1.53 -2.66 19.78
C ARG A 8 -2.74 -2.85 20.70
N PHE A 9 -2.62 -3.62 21.78
CA PHE A 9 -3.66 -3.72 22.82
C PHE A 9 -3.85 -2.44 23.66
N TYR A 10 -2.99 -1.43 23.52
CA TYR A 10 -3.25 -0.11 24.12
C TYR A 10 -4.44 0.61 23.45
N PHE A 11 -4.82 0.23 22.22
CA PHE A 11 -5.99 0.78 21.52
C PHE A 11 -7.32 0.13 21.93
N LEU A 12 -7.27 -0.90 22.79
CA LEU A 12 -8.46 -1.56 23.33
C LEU A 12 -8.75 -1.09 24.75
N SER A 13 -10.04 -0.93 25.05
CA SER A 13 -10.50 -0.79 26.44
C SER A 13 -10.19 -2.05 27.25
N ASN A 14 -10.30 -1.96 28.58
CA ASN A 14 -10.03 -3.11 29.45
C ASN A 14 -11.03 -4.25 29.19
N ASP A 15 -12.30 -3.92 28.95
CA ASP A 15 -13.36 -4.91 28.69
C ASP A 15 -13.15 -5.63 27.36
N GLU A 16 -12.73 -4.91 26.32
CA GLU A 16 -12.39 -5.50 25.02
C GLU A 16 -11.14 -6.38 25.08
N LEU A 17 -10.13 -5.97 25.86
CA LEU A 17 -8.97 -6.82 26.06
C LEU A 17 -9.35 -8.09 26.82
N LEU A 18 -10.23 -7.99 27.82
CA LEU A 18 -10.73 -9.15 28.55
C LEU A 18 -11.58 -10.07 27.67
N SER A 19 -12.42 -9.54 26.77
CA SER A 19 -13.21 -10.37 25.85
C SER A 19 -12.31 -11.20 24.94
N ILE A 20 -11.25 -10.61 24.38
CA ILE A 20 -10.25 -11.33 23.59
C ILE A 20 -9.55 -12.43 24.40
N LEU A 21 -9.20 -12.15 25.65
CA LEU A 21 -8.48 -13.08 26.51
C LEU A 21 -9.39 -14.15 27.15
N SER A 22 -10.71 -13.95 27.15
CA SER A 22 -11.66 -14.85 27.81
C SER A 22 -11.87 -16.17 27.07
N ASP A 23 -11.74 -16.17 25.74
CA ASP A 23 -11.92 -17.36 24.90
C ASP A 23 -10.69 -17.65 24.03
N VAL A 24 -9.60 -18.03 24.70
CA VAL A 24 -8.30 -18.35 24.07
C VAL A 24 -8.40 -19.51 23.07
N ARG A 25 -9.45 -20.33 23.15
CA ARG A 25 -9.67 -21.48 22.26
C ARG A 25 -10.33 -21.10 20.94
N ASN A 26 -10.87 -19.88 20.83
CA ASN A 26 -11.54 -19.40 19.64
C ASN A 26 -10.80 -18.20 19.02
N PRO A 27 -9.90 -18.44 18.04
CA PRO A 27 -9.19 -17.36 17.36
C PRO A 27 -10.10 -16.33 16.70
N ARG A 28 -11.37 -16.67 16.37
CA ARG A 28 -12.31 -15.70 15.78
C ARG A 28 -12.78 -14.63 16.77
N ALA A 29 -12.59 -14.84 18.07
CA ALA A 29 -12.97 -13.86 19.09
C ALA A 29 -12.24 -12.52 18.92
N VAL A 30 -11.11 -12.48 18.20
CA VAL A 30 -10.38 -11.22 17.94
C VAL A 30 -11.04 -10.34 16.87
N GLN A 31 -11.83 -10.93 15.95
CA GLN A 31 -12.33 -10.24 14.75
C GLN A 31 -12.96 -8.87 15.03
N PRO A 32 -13.84 -8.70 16.04
CA PRO A 32 -14.48 -7.41 16.31
C PRO A 32 -13.53 -6.30 16.77
N HIS A 33 -12.30 -6.65 17.15
CA HIS A 33 -11.33 -5.76 17.77
C HIS A 33 -10.12 -5.45 16.87
N LEU A 34 -9.99 -6.14 15.73
CA LEU A 34 -8.81 -6.01 14.85
C LEU A 34 -8.68 -4.62 14.26
N SER A 35 -9.78 -3.99 13.84
CA SER A 35 -9.78 -2.63 13.28
C SER A 35 -9.34 -1.55 14.26
N LYS A 36 -9.31 -1.85 15.58
CA LYS A 36 -8.70 -0.96 16.59
C LYS A 36 -7.23 -1.26 16.82
N CYS A 37 -6.81 -2.52 16.62
CA CYS A 37 -5.42 -2.94 16.83
C CYS A 37 -4.55 -2.66 15.60
N PHE A 38 -5.13 -2.71 14.40
CA PHE A 38 -4.47 -2.56 13.11
C PHE A 38 -5.19 -1.51 12.28
N ASP A 39 -4.43 -0.63 11.63
CA ASP A 39 -5.00 0.44 10.81
C ASP A 39 -5.70 -0.11 9.56
N SER A 40 -5.24 -1.24 9.00
CA SER A 40 -5.73 -1.78 7.72
C SER A 40 -6.16 -3.25 7.78
N ILE A 41 -6.20 -3.88 8.95
CA ILE A 41 -6.79 -5.21 9.12
C ILE A 41 -8.13 -5.06 9.83
N ASN A 42 -9.22 -5.17 9.08
CA ASN A 42 -10.56 -5.22 9.64
C ASN A 42 -10.95 -6.64 10.04
N ALA A 43 -10.52 -7.64 9.27
CA ALA A 43 -10.74 -9.04 9.58
C ALA A 43 -9.60 -9.93 9.09
N LEU A 44 -9.51 -11.14 9.63
CA LEU A 44 -8.63 -12.21 9.13
C LEU A 44 -9.42 -13.23 8.32
N ALA A 45 -8.81 -13.71 7.23
CA ALA A 45 -9.32 -14.81 6.43
C ALA A 45 -8.88 -16.14 7.07
N PHE A 46 -9.83 -17.00 7.42
CA PHE A 46 -9.57 -18.31 8.02
C PHE A 46 -9.76 -19.42 7.00
N GLY A 47 -8.76 -20.31 6.87
CA GLY A 47 -8.76 -21.39 5.88
C GLY A 47 -9.75 -22.53 6.17
N ASN A 48 -10.31 -22.59 7.39
CA ASN A 48 -11.25 -23.64 7.77
C ASN A 48 -12.22 -23.22 8.89
N GLU A 49 -13.30 -23.97 9.08
CA GLU A 49 -14.31 -23.74 10.12
C GLU A 49 -13.74 -23.83 11.54
N LYS A 50 -12.64 -24.57 11.74
CA LYS A 50 -11.99 -24.71 13.05
C LYS A 50 -11.07 -23.54 13.40
N ALA A 51 -10.86 -22.58 12.50
CA ALA A 51 -9.94 -21.45 12.65
C ALA A 51 -8.51 -21.86 13.03
N THR A 52 -8.02 -23.00 12.54
CA THR A 52 -6.64 -23.45 12.82
C THR A 52 -5.63 -22.85 11.85
N GLU A 53 -6.08 -22.17 10.81
CA GLU A 53 -5.29 -21.60 9.73
C GLU A 53 -5.82 -20.21 9.39
N ILE A 54 -4.92 -19.23 9.37
CA ILE A 54 -5.17 -17.88 8.91
C ILE A 54 -4.39 -17.69 7.61
N THR A 55 -5.10 -17.40 6.53
CA THR A 55 -4.57 -17.41 5.16
C THR A 55 -4.42 -16.02 4.57
N GLY A 56 -4.96 -15.00 5.22
CA GLY A 56 -4.91 -13.63 4.72
C GLY A 56 -5.57 -12.63 5.67
N MET A 57 -5.61 -11.39 5.22
CA MET A 57 -6.23 -10.26 5.90
C MET A 57 -7.23 -9.56 4.99
N ILE A 58 -8.23 -8.94 5.59
CA ILE A 58 -9.31 -8.26 4.90
C ILE A 58 -9.38 -6.82 5.40
N SER A 59 -9.35 -5.85 4.48
CA SER A 59 -9.43 -4.42 4.79
C SER A 59 -10.86 -3.99 5.18
N GLY A 60 -11.01 -2.74 5.64
CA GLY A 60 -12.34 -2.16 5.94
C GLY A 60 -13.21 -2.00 4.69
N GLU A 61 -12.58 -1.87 3.53
CA GLU A 61 -13.21 -1.77 2.21
C GLU A 61 -13.64 -3.15 1.68
N GLY A 62 -13.14 -4.23 2.30
CA GLY A 62 -13.40 -5.61 1.92
C GLY A 62 -12.38 -6.20 0.94
N GLU A 63 -11.23 -5.55 0.74
CA GLU A 63 -10.13 -6.13 -0.03
C GLU A 63 -9.46 -7.25 0.76
N GLU A 64 -9.34 -8.44 0.17
CA GLU A 64 -8.64 -9.57 0.76
C GLU A 64 -7.22 -9.67 0.20
N VAL A 65 -6.23 -9.68 1.09
CA VAL A 65 -4.81 -9.86 0.78
C VAL A 65 -4.35 -11.18 1.37
N THR A 66 -3.99 -12.12 0.50
CA THR A 66 -3.45 -13.42 0.88
C THR A 66 -2.06 -13.28 1.50
N PHE A 67 -1.82 -14.01 2.57
CA PHE A 67 -0.49 -14.09 3.17
C PHE A 67 0.44 -15.01 2.36
N GLU A 68 1.72 -14.65 2.33
CA GLU A 68 2.78 -15.48 1.76
C GLU A 68 2.93 -16.81 2.53
N LYS A 69 2.64 -16.79 3.83
CA LYS A 69 2.69 -17.96 4.72
C LYS A 69 1.43 -18.04 5.58
N VAL A 70 0.89 -19.25 5.69
CA VAL A 70 -0.25 -19.54 6.58
C VAL A 70 0.21 -19.38 8.03
N VAL A 71 -0.61 -18.68 8.82
CA VAL A 71 -0.37 -18.49 10.26
C VAL A 71 -1.29 -19.42 11.04
N HIS A 72 -0.72 -20.15 12.00
CA HIS A 72 -1.47 -20.99 12.92
C HIS A 72 -1.62 -20.25 14.26
N PRO A 73 -2.85 -19.92 14.70
CA PRO A 73 -3.09 -19.20 15.95
C PRO A 73 -2.91 -20.14 17.16
N ALA A 74 -1.65 -20.40 17.50
CA ALA A 74 -1.26 -21.28 18.60
C ALA A 74 -0.75 -20.48 19.81
N GLY A 75 -1.05 -20.96 21.01
CA GLY A 75 -0.63 -20.34 22.26
C GLY A 75 -1.41 -19.05 22.58
N ASN A 76 -0.74 -18.10 23.23
CA ASN A 76 -1.39 -16.88 23.69
C ASN A 76 -1.69 -15.92 22.51
N VAL A 77 -2.80 -15.19 22.62
CA VAL A 77 -3.26 -14.25 21.60
C VAL A 77 -2.24 -13.19 21.20
N GLU A 78 -1.50 -12.63 22.16
CA GLU A 78 -0.47 -11.62 21.88
C GLU A 78 0.66 -12.18 21.01
N MET A 79 0.96 -13.47 21.13
CA MET A 79 2.06 -14.10 20.41
C MET A 79 1.70 -14.29 18.95
N TRP A 80 0.56 -14.92 18.68
CA TRP A 80 0.17 -15.18 17.29
C TRP A 80 -0.32 -13.91 16.58
N LEU A 81 -0.88 -12.91 17.28
CA LEU A 81 -1.12 -11.58 16.67
C LEU A 81 0.19 -10.85 16.33
N GLY A 82 1.25 -11.04 17.13
CA GLY A 82 2.59 -10.58 16.76
C GLY A 82 3.13 -11.27 15.50
N VAL A 83 2.84 -12.57 15.32
CA VAL A 83 3.16 -13.29 14.08
C VAL A 83 2.34 -12.75 12.90
N ILE A 84 1.04 -12.49 13.09
CA ILE A 84 0.19 -11.86 12.06
C ILE A 84 0.76 -10.52 11.61
N GLU A 85 1.24 -9.68 12.53
CA GLU A 85 1.88 -8.40 12.19
C GLU A 85 3.14 -8.59 11.33
N GLN A 86 3.99 -9.55 11.69
CA GLN A 86 5.19 -9.87 10.91
C GLN A 86 4.84 -10.42 9.52
N THR A 87 3.88 -11.34 9.45
CA THR A 87 3.42 -11.96 8.21
C THR A 87 2.70 -10.96 7.31
N MET A 88 1.94 -10.02 7.86
CA MET A 88 1.34 -8.91 7.11
C MET A 88 2.42 -8.12 6.36
N LYS A 89 3.46 -7.66 7.08
CA LYS A 89 4.55 -6.88 6.50
C LYS A 89 5.31 -7.66 5.44
N SER A 90 5.68 -8.91 5.72
CA SER A 90 6.39 -9.75 4.74
C SER A 90 5.56 -10.05 3.50
N SER A 91 4.25 -10.28 3.66
CA SER A 91 3.34 -10.55 2.55
C SER A 91 3.15 -9.31 1.68
N LEU A 92 2.93 -8.14 2.29
CA LEU A 92 2.83 -6.88 1.54
C LEU A 92 4.13 -6.55 0.81
N TYR A 93 5.29 -6.80 1.42
CA TYR A 93 6.58 -6.67 0.76
C TYR A 93 6.69 -7.56 -0.49
N HIS A 94 6.30 -8.83 -0.38
CA HIS A 94 6.30 -9.76 -1.51
C HIS A 94 5.32 -9.35 -2.60
N HIS A 95 4.11 -8.94 -2.23
CA HIS A 95 3.13 -8.40 -3.18
C HIS A 95 3.70 -7.18 -3.89
N MET A 96 4.24 -6.21 -3.16
CA MET A 96 4.87 -5.00 -3.72
C MET A 96 5.97 -5.34 -4.73
N LYS A 97 6.88 -6.26 -4.37
CA LYS A 97 7.94 -6.70 -5.27
C LYS A 97 7.39 -7.29 -6.56
N ASN A 98 6.41 -8.20 -6.45
CA ASN A 98 5.78 -8.81 -7.62
C ASN A 98 5.05 -7.77 -8.47
N THR A 99 4.43 -6.78 -7.83
CA THR A 99 3.76 -5.66 -8.48
C THR A 99 4.73 -4.80 -9.29
N ILE A 100 5.91 -4.49 -8.74
CA ILE A 100 6.97 -3.74 -9.45
C ILE A 100 7.46 -4.53 -10.66
N GLU A 101 7.71 -5.83 -10.50
CA GLU A 101 8.18 -6.71 -11.58
C GLU A 101 7.13 -6.88 -12.70
N ALA A 102 5.85 -6.79 -12.36
CA ALA A 102 4.73 -6.89 -13.28
C ALA A 102 4.32 -5.57 -13.94
N TYR A 103 4.93 -4.43 -13.58
CA TYR A 103 4.55 -3.14 -14.17
C TYR A 103 4.66 -3.20 -15.71
N PRO A 104 3.59 -2.85 -16.43
CA PRO A 104 3.48 -3.12 -17.86
C PRO A 104 4.42 -2.23 -18.66
N LYS A 105 4.97 -2.79 -19.73
CA LYS A 105 5.84 -2.06 -20.67
C LYS A 105 5.08 -1.30 -21.76
N ARG A 106 3.76 -1.48 -21.87
CA ARG A 106 2.95 -0.95 -22.98
C ARG A 106 1.66 -0.29 -22.52
N VAL A 107 0.76 -1.03 -21.87
CA VAL A 107 -0.56 -0.53 -21.49
C VAL A 107 -0.65 -0.48 -19.96
N ARG A 108 -0.64 0.73 -19.40
CA ARG A 108 -0.63 0.96 -17.95
C ARG A 108 -1.83 0.32 -17.25
N GLU A 109 -2.99 0.28 -17.87
CA GLU A 109 -4.23 -0.11 -17.20
C GLU A 109 -4.41 -1.64 -17.06
N GLU A 110 -3.54 -2.45 -17.67
CA GLU A 110 -3.68 -3.93 -17.71
C GLU A 110 -3.57 -4.58 -16.32
N TRP A 111 -2.68 -4.07 -15.47
CA TRP A 111 -2.30 -4.70 -14.20
C TRP A 111 -3.04 -4.15 -12.97
N PHE A 112 -3.91 -3.14 -13.13
CA PHE A 112 -4.57 -2.45 -12.02
C PHE A 112 -5.34 -3.37 -11.07
N PHE A 113 -5.79 -4.53 -11.55
CA PHE A 113 -6.63 -5.45 -10.76
C PHE A 113 -5.94 -6.78 -10.44
N GLU A 114 -4.65 -6.90 -10.74
CA GLU A 114 -3.88 -8.14 -10.52
C GLU A 114 -3.22 -8.20 -9.14
N PHE A 115 -3.02 -7.03 -8.51
CA PHE A 115 -2.30 -6.88 -7.25
C PHE A 115 -3.13 -6.10 -6.22
N PRO A 116 -2.78 -6.18 -4.93
CA PRO A 116 -3.44 -5.38 -3.90
C PRO A 116 -3.42 -3.89 -4.25
N ALA A 117 -4.54 -3.21 -4.02
CA ALA A 117 -4.77 -1.81 -4.39
C ALA A 117 -3.66 -0.88 -3.86
N GLN A 118 -3.17 -1.12 -2.64
CA GLN A 118 -2.06 -0.37 -2.05
C GLN A 118 -0.74 -0.55 -2.82
N CYS A 119 -0.45 -1.78 -3.27
CA CYS A 119 0.74 -2.06 -4.07
C CYS A 119 0.63 -1.36 -5.43
N VAL A 120 -0.56 -1.39 -6.05
CA VAL A 120 -0.84 -0.70 -7.31
C VAL A 120 -0.58 0.80 -7.20
N GLN A 121 -1.12 1.45 -6.17
CA GLN A 121 -0.92 2.88 -5.97
C GLN A 121 0.54 3.26 -5.72
N ALA A 122 1.26 2.47 -4.91
CA ALA A 122 2.65 2.76 -4.59
C ALA A 122 3.57 2.60 -5.81
N VAL A 123 3.40 1.52 -6.59
CA VAL A 123 4.18 1.31 -7.82
C VAL A 123 3.88 2.39 -8.83
N ASP A 124 2.62 2.79 -8.97
CA ASP A 124 2.24 3.88 -9.86
C ASP A 124 2.91 5.23 -9.50
N MET A 125 2.99 5.55 -8.20
CA MET A 125 3.74 6.71 -7.70
C MET A 125 5.25 6.59 -7.94
N ILE A 126 5.83 5.40 -7.85
CA ILE A 126 7.25 5.16 -8.17
C ILE A 126 7.51 5.46 -9.66
N GLN A 127 6.62 4.99 -10.55
CA GLN A 127 6.77 5.21 -11.98
C GLN A 127 6.60 6.68 -12.34
N TRP A 128 5.58 7.35 -11.79
CA TRP A 128 5.41 8.80 -11.97
C TRP A 128 6.63 9.59 -11.49
N THR A 129 7.19 9.25 -10.32
CA THR A 129 8.40 9.89 -9.78
C THR A 129 9.57 9.72 -10.77
N SER A 130 9.83 8.49 -11.21
CA SER A 130 10.92 8.17 -12.13
C SER A 130 10.77 8.87 -13.49
N GLU A 131 9.59 8.84 -14.08
CA GLU A 131 9.30 9.46 -15.37
C GLU A 131 9.39 10.99 -15.30
N THR A 132 8.92 11.59 -14.21
CA THR A 132 9.02 13.04 -13.98
C THR A 132 10.49 13.46 -13.88
N GLU A 133 11.30 12.77 -13.06
CA GLU A 133 12.73 13.05 -12.93
C GLU A 133 13.49 12.88 -14.24
N GLN A 134 13.19 11.82 -15.00
CA GLN A 134 13.75 11.62 -16.34
C GLN A 134 13.39 12.80 -17.26
N SER A 135 12.12 13.25 -17.24
CA SER A 135 11.68 14.36 -18.09
C SER A 135 12.32 15.71 -17.72
N ILE A 136 12.66 15.92 -16.44
CA ILE A 136 13.43 17.08 -15.98
C ILE A 136 14.85 17.00 -16.56
N ALA A 137 15.52 15.85 -16.38
CA ALA A 137 16.89 15.64 -16.83
C ALA A 137 17.04 15.77 -18.36
N GLU A 138 16.07 15.25 -19.12
CA GLU A 138 16.03 15.32 -20.58
C GLU A 138 15.48 16.64 -21.12
N ARG A 139 14.96 17.53 -20.26
CA ARG A 139 14.29 18.79 -20.61
C ARG A 139 13.06 18.58 -21.51
N THR A 140 12.34 17.48 -21.28
CA THR A 140 11.14 17.07 -22.02
C THR A 140 9.86 17.18 -21.19
N ILE A 141 9.92 17.76 -19.98
CA ILE A 141 8.80 17.85 -19.03
C ILE A 141 7.50 18.42 -19.61
N SER A 142 7.57 19.37 -20.54
CA SER A 142 6.37 19.89 -21.24
C SER A 142 5.68 18.82 -22.09
N SER A 143 6.45 18.00 -22.82
CA SER A 143 5.92 16.88 -23.59
C SER A 143 5.43 15.76 -22.68
N TYR A 144 6.13 15.51 -21.56
CA TYR A 144 5.70 14.53 -20.56
C TYR A 144 4.34 14.90 -19.95
N ARG A 145 4.09 16.18 -19.68
CA ARG A 145 2.78 16.65 -19.20
C ARG A 145 1.64 16.29 -20.16
N GLU A 146 1.85 16.43 -21.46
CA GLU A 146 0.85 16.09 -22.48
C GLU A 146 0.60 14.58 -22.54
N SER A 147 1.65 13.75 -22.51
CA SER A 147 1.50 12.29 -22.47
C SER A 147 0.82 11.80 -21.19
N TYR A 148 1.17 12.39 -20.05
CA TYR A 148 0.58 12.04 -18.76
C TYR A 148 -0.91 12.44 -18.68
N GLN A 149 -1.29 13.57 -19.30
CA GLN A 149 -2.70 13.92 -19.47
C GLN A 149 -3.45 12.87 -20.30
N GLN A 150 -2.84 12.30 -21.34
CA GLN A 150 -3.47 11.23 -22.12
C GLN A 150 -3.62 9.94 -21.30
N GLN A 151 -2.65 9.60 -20.46
CA GLN A 151 -2.72 8.46 -19.54
C GLN A 151 -3.87 8.58 -18.53
N ILE A 152 -4.15 9.79 -18.02
CA ILE A 152 -5.34 10.05 -17.19
C ILE A 152 -6.62 9.75 -17.97
N LEU A 153 -6.72 10.22 -19.22
CA LEU A 153 -7.91 9.98 -20.04
C LEU A 153 -8.12 8.49 -20.31
N ASN A 154 -7.05 7.74 -20.57
CA ASN A 154 -7.12 6.28 -20.74
C ASN A 154 -7.62 5.59 -19.45
N THR A 155 -7.15 6.04 -18.29
CA THR A 155 -7.60 5.55 -16.98
C THR A 155 -9.08 5.87 -16.73
N VAL A 156 -9.55 7.05 -17.16
CA VAL A 156 -10.98 7.42 -17.12
C VAL A 156 -11.84 6.47 -17.97
N GLU A 157 -11.34 6.01 -19.13
CA GLU A 157 -12.06 5.01 -19.93
C GLU A 157 -12.21 3.66 -19.18
N VAL A 158 -11.29 3.30 -18.29
CA VAL A 158 -11.42 2.10 -17.45
C VAL A 158 -12.62 2.21 -16.52
N VAL A 159 -12.91 3.40 -15.97
CA VAL A 159 -14.07 3.64 -15.09
C VAL A 159 -15.39 3.33 -15.80
N LYS A 160 -15.46 3.49 -17.13
CA LYS A 160 -16.68 3.21 -17.92
C LYS A 160 -16.95 1.71 -18.08
N ARG A 161 -15.98 0.84 -17.76
CA ARG A 161 -16.15 -0.61 -17.78
C ARG A 161 -17.00 -1.09 -16.60
N ASN A 162 -17.43 -2.35 -16.66
CA ASN A 162 -18.12 -3.01 -15.55
C ASN A 162 -17.12 -3.42 -14.48
N LEU A 163 -16.95 -2.57 -13.46
CA LEU A 163 -16.02 -2.77 -12.34
C LEU A 163 -16.78 -3.11 -11.05
N SER A 164 -16.20 -3.99 -10.23
CA SER A 164 -16.64 -4.16 -8.84
C SER A 164 -16.47 -2.87 -8.04
N LYS A 165 -17.11 -2.79 -6.86
CA LYS A 165 -16.98 -1.62 -5.96
C LYS A 165 -15.52 -1.32 -5.60
N LEU A 166 -14.74 -2.36 -5.28
CA LEU A 166 -13.31 -2.24 -4.95
C LEU A 166 -12.49 -1.74 -6.14
N GLN A 167 -12.64 -2.38 -7.31
CA GLN A 167 -11.95 -1.98 -8.53
C GLN A 167 -12.27 -0.53 -8.92
N ARG A 168 -13.55 -0.13 -8.84
CA ARG A 168 -13.96 1.26 -9.11
C ARG A 168 -13.33 2.24 -8.12
N THR A 169 -13.26 1.87 -6.84
CA THR A 169 -12.62 2.69 -5.80
C THR A 169 -11.14 2.87 -6.10
N LEU A 170 -10.42 1.81 -6.47
CA LEU A 170 -9.02 1.88 -6.88
C LEU A 170 -8.81 2.81 -8.08
N VAL A 171 -9.56 2.62 -9.18
CA VAL A 171 -9.38 3.46 -10.38
C VAL A 171 -9.71 4.92 -10.10
N CYS A 172 -10.78 5.21 -9.34
CA CYS A 172 -11.08 6.58 -8.93
C CYS A 172 -9.95 7.18 -8.07
N THR A 173 -9.34 6.39 -7.19
CA THR A 173 -8.21 6.82 -6.36
C THR A 173 -6.98 7.14 -7.22
N LEU A 174 -6.64 6.27 -8.18
CA LEU A 174 -5.56 6.51 -9.13
C LEU A 174 -5.78 7.80 -9.94
N ILE A 175 -7.00 8.05 -10.44
CA ILE A 175 -7.32 9.29 -11.18
C ILE A 175 -7.12 10.54 -10.31
N VAL A 176 -7.52 10.50 -9.04
CA VAL A 176 -7.35 11.62 -8.11
C VAL A 176 -5.86 11.94 -7.91
N VAL A 177 -5.05 10.90 -7.71
CA VAL A 177 -3.59 11.04 -7.56
C VAL A 177 -2.95 11.51 -8.86
N ASP A 178 -3.31 10.92 -10.01
CA ASP A 178 -2.78 11.32 -11.31
C ASP A 178 -3.10 12.78 -11.65
N VAL A 179 -4.31 13.25 -11.34
CA VAL A 179 -4.69 14.66 -11.53
C VAL A 179 -3.81 15.58 -10.70
N HIS A 180 -3.56 15.25 -9.44
CA HIS A 180 -2.64 16.00 -8.59
C HIS A 180 -1.21 16.00 -9.16
N ASN A 181 -0.72 14.83 -9.54
CA ASN A 181 0.61 14.63 -10.13
C ASN A 181 0.80 15.44 -11.42
N ARG A 182 -0.20 15.47 -12.31
CA ARG A 182 -0.20 16.31 -13.51
C ARG A 182 -0.13 17.79 -13.18
N ASP A 183 -0.87 18.23 -12.15
CA ASP A 183 -0.85 19.63 -11.72
C ASP A 183 0.52 20.02 -11.15
N VAL A 184 1.19 19.10 -10.44
CA VAL A 184 2.60 19.25 -10.02
C VAL A 184 3.50 19.39 -11.24
N VAL A 185 3.41 18.49 -12.23
CA VAL A 185 4.20 18.59 -13.48
C VAL A 185 3.94 19.92 -14.19
N GLY A 186 2.69 20.40 -14.20
CA GLY A 186 2.33 21.73 -14.72
C GLY A 186 3.07 22.87 -14.02
N LYS A 187 3.13 22.85 -12.69
CA LYS A 187 3.88 23.85 -11.91
C LYS A 187 5.38 23.79 -12.19
N LEU A 188 5.95 22.60 -12.36
CA LEU A 188 7.37 22.43 -12.70
C LEU A 188 7.71 23.03 -14.08
N VAL A 189 6.79 22.89 -15.06
CA VAL A 189 6.91 23.54 -16.38
C VAL A 189 6.87 25.06 -16.23
N GLU A 190 5.90 25.59 -15.46
CA GLU A 190 5.72 27.03 -15.24
C GLU A 190 6.91 27.67 -14.51
N SER A 191 7.47 26.97 -13.51
CA SER A 191 8.64 27.42 -12.75
C SER A 191 9.95 27.21 -13.49
N LYS A 192 9.92 26.56 -14.67
CA LYS A 192 11.10 26.19 -15.48
C LYS A 192 12.11 25.38 -14.66
N CYS A 193 11.62 24.40 -13.91
CA CYS A 193 12.45 23.43 -13.20
C CYS A 193 13.41 22.74 -14.19
N THR A 194 14.70 22.73 -13.87
CA THR A 194 15.73 22.12 -14.74
C THR A 194 16.60 21.09 -14.06
N ASP A 195 16.53 21.02 -12.73
CA ASP A 195 17.28 20.06 -11.93
C ASP A 195 16.34 19.36 -10.95
N VAL A 196 16.53 18.06 -10.77
CA VAL A 196 15.80 17.29 -9.74
C VAL A 196 16.13 17.78 -8.32
N GLN A 197 17.22 18.52 -8.13
CA GLN A 197 17.55 19.19 -6.86
C GLN A 197 16.81 20.51 -6.65
N ASP A 198 16.06 21.00 -7.65
CA ASP A 198 15.27 22.22 -7.51
C ASP A 198 14.19 22.02 -6.43
N PHE A 199 14.03 23.03 -5.57
CA PHE A 199 13.10 22.97 -4.44
C PHE A 199 11.66 22.66 -4.87
N GLU A 200 11.25 23.14 -6.06
CA GLU A 200 9.92 22.89 -6.61
C GLU A 200 9.61 21.40 -6.78
N TRP A 201 10.62 20.59 -7.13
CA TRP A 201 10.51 19.13 -7.16
C TRP A 201 10.75 18.50 -5.79
N GLN A 202 11.75 18.98 -5.05
CA GLN A 202 12.10 18.42 -3.75
C GLN A 202 10.97 18.52 -2.72
N GLN A 203 10.12 19.56 -2.80
CA GLN A 203 8.97 19.71 -1.91
C GLN A 203 7.82 18.75 -2.21
N GLN A 204 7.89 17.95 -3.27
CA GLN A 204 6.85 16.98 -3.62
C GLN A 204 7.09 15.66 -2.89
N LEU A 205 6.00 14.91 -2.67
CA LEU A 205 6.07 13.56 -2.15
C LEU A 205 6.47 12.60 -3.28
N ARG A 206 7.58 11.89 -3.10
CA ARG A 206 8.22 11.07 -4.14
C ARG A 206 8.48 9.67 -3.64
N TYR A 207 8.24 8.68 -4.48
CA TYR A 207 8.35 7.28 -4.10
C TYR A 207 9.45 6.61 -4.93
N TYR A 208 10.27 5.80 -4.28
CA TYR A 208 11.38 5.08 -4.92
C TYR A 208 11.39 3.63 -4.49
N TRP A 209 11.81 2.75 -5.39
CA TRP A 209 12.15 1.37 -5.05
C TRP A 209 13.66 1.26 -4.86
N GLU A 210 14.11 1.38 -3.62
CA GLU A 210 15.53 1.62 -3.30
C GLU A 210 15.99 0.76 -2.11
N ASN A 211 17.31 0.62 -1.97
CA ASN A 211 17.90 -0.29 -0.98
C ASN A 211 17.59 0.17 0.45
N ASP A 212 16.88 -0.67 1.21
CA ASP A 212 16.62 -0.50 2.63
C ASP A 212 17.68 -1.26 3.44
N PRO A 213 18.59 -0.54 4.13
CA PRO A 213 19.64 -1.17 4.93
C PRO A 213 19.11 -2.08 6.04
N SER A 214 17.87 -1.85 6.51
CA SER A 214 17.24 -2.62 7.58
C SER A 214 16.63 -3.94 7.11
N HIS A 215 16.26 -4.04 5.83
CA HIS A 215 15.61 -5.22 5.25
C HIS A 215 16.53 -6.07 4.36
N GLY A 216 17.76 -5.61 4.08
CA GLY A 216 18.73 -6.37 3.26
C GLY A 216 18.33 -6.51 1.79
N GLY A 217 17.47 -5.62 1.30
CA GLY A 217 16.89 -5.62 -0.05
C GLY A 217 16.34 -4.24 -0.41
N ASN A 218 15.59 -4.14 -1.51
CA ASN A 218 14.91 -2.88 -1.86
C ASN A 218 13.56 -2.81 -1.16
N ASN A 219 13.14 -1.62 -0.73
CA ASN A 219 11.81 -1.35 -0.20
C ASN A 219 11.28 -0.03 -0.83
N VAL A 220 10.00 0.30 -0.59
CA VAL A 220 9.44 1.59 -1.02
C VAL A 220 9.91 2.68 -0.05
N GLY A 221 10.76 3.58 -0.55
CA GLY A 221 11.21 4.77 0.15
C GLY A 221 10.37 5.97 -0.26
N CYS A 222 9.76 6.64 0.71
CA CYS A 222 9.00 7.87 0.53
C CYS A 222 9.87 9.07 0.92
N HIS A 223 10.11 9.97 -0.02
CA HIS A 223 10.88 11.20 0.19
C HIS A 223 9.98 12.42 0.11
N HIS A 224 10.22 13.39 0.98
CA HIS A 224 9.60 14.71 0.92
C HIS A 224 10.56 15.74 1.49
N SER A 225 11.09 16.63 0.65
CA SER A 225 12.23 17.49 0.97
C SER A 225 13.40 16.65 1.50
N THR A 226 13.86 16.92 2.73
CA THR A 226 14.94 16.17 3.39
C THR A 226 14.44 14.98 4.22
N ALA A 227 13.13 14.76 4.27
CA ALA A 227 12.55 13.65 5.02
C ALA A 227 12.54 12.39 4.17
N HIS A 228 12.87 11.26 4.82
CA HIS A 228 12.87 9.94 4.21
C HIS A 228 12.20 8.94 5.16
N LEU A 229 11.26 8.17 4.64
CA LEU A 229 10.48 7.19 5.39
C LEU A 229 10.35 5.90 4.58
N TRP A 230 10.54 4.76 5.23
CA TRP A 230 10.26 3.46 4.63
C TRP A 230 8.80 3.10 4.78
N TYR A 231 8.25 2.45 3.77
CA TYR A 231 6.96 1.76 3.89
C TYR A 231 7.03 0.71 5.00
N GLY A 232 6.04 0.75 5.90
CA GLY A 232 6.02 0.02 7.17
C GLY A 232 5.38 -1.36 7.13
#